data_AF-A0AAW4GI87-F1
#
_entry.id   AF-A0AAW4GI87-F1
#
_cell.length_a   1.000
_cell.length_b   1.000
_cell.length_c   1.000
_cell.angle_alpha   90.00
_cell.angle_beta   90.00
_cell.angle_gamma   90.00
#
_symmetry.space_group_name_H-M   'P 1'
#
loop_
_entity.id
_entity.type
_entity.pdbx_description
1 polymer ?
#
loop_
_entity_poly.entity_id
_entity_poly.type
_entity_poly.pdbx_seq_one_letter_code
_entity_poly.pdbx_strand_id
1 'polypeptide(L)'
;MRLKTIAGKSAGERGCADACDFPPLLDWEEVMKDEREDRLGFARRATFALLTQSGAGLIEGFGSGNQKGLEGAMRAVALFQAHLQEMDRLAGIAEKRLLHVAEALANAD
;
A
#
# COMPACT_ATOMS: atom_id res chain seq x y z
N MET A 1 -5.08 -28.14 -16.46
CA MET A 1 -3.96 -27.17 -16.50
C MET A 1 -3.80 -26.66 -17.92
N ARG A 2 -4.17 -25.39 -18.19
CA ARG A 2 -3.94 -24.72 -19.47
C ARG A 2 -3.67 -23.24 -19.18
N LEU A 3 -2.40 -22.85 -19.19
CA LEU A 3 -1.96 -21.47 -19.10
C LEU A 3 -2.19 -20.82 -20.47
N LYS A 4 -2.99 -19.76 -20.52
CA LYS A 4 -3.10 -18.90 -21.70
C LYS A 4 -2.16 -17.71 -21.53
N THR A 5 -1.30 -17.56 -22.53
CA THR A 5 -0.27 -16.56 -22.74
C THR A 5 -0.81 -15.13 -22.60
N ILE A 6 -0.14 -14.31 -21.79
CA ILE A 6 -0.34 -12.86 -21.74
C ILE A 6 0.67 -12.25 -22.74
N ALA A 7 0.16 -11.77 -23.86
CA ALA A 7 0.90 -10.92 -24.79
C ALA A 7 0.71 -9.46 -24.35
N GLY A 8 1.84 -8.76 -24.13
CA GLY A 8 1.86 -7.41 -23.61
C GLY A 8 1.41 -6.32 -24.60
N LYS A 9 1.03 -5.18 -24.02
CA LYS A 9 1.20 -3.87 -24.66
C LYS A 9 1.35 -2.82 -23.56
N SER A 10 2.54 -2.22 -23.51
CA SER A 10 2.91 -1.18 -22.56
C SER A 10 2.31 0.18 -22.93
N ALA A 11 2.24 1.02 -21.90
CA ALA A 11 2.12 2.49 -21.91
C ALA A 11 0.75 3.07 -22.29
N GLY A 12 0.08 3.67 -21.29
CA GLY A 12 -0.97 4.64 -21.60
C GLY A 12 -2.05 4.87 -20.56
N GLU A 13 -2.05 4.23 -19.40
CA GLU A 13 -3.04 4.54 -18.37
C GLU A 13 -2.33 4.70 -17.02
N ARG A 14 -2.08 5.95 -16.63
CA ARG A 14 -2.19 6.31 -15.21
C ARG A 14 -3.65 6.09 -14.86
N GLY A 15 -4.02 4.84 -14.65
CA GLY A 15 -5.33 4.44 -14.17
C GLY A 15 -5.61 5.26 -12.93
N CYS A 16 -6.81 5.83 -12.89
CA CYS A 16 -7.33 6.56 -11.75
C CYS A 16 -6.93 5.83 -10.47
N ALA A 17 -6.06 6.42 -9.65
CA ALA A 17 -5.65 5.86 -8.36
C ALA A 17 -6.80 5.93 -7.32
N ASP A 18 -8.04 5.95 -7.79
CA ASP A 18 -9.25 6.20 -7.02
C ASP A 18 -9.96 4.91 -6.61
N ALA A 19 -9.44 3.76 -7.01
CA ALA A 19 -9.95 2.46 -6.61
C ALA A 19 -8.84 1.41 -6.68
N CYS A 20 -7.91 1.43 -5.73
CA CYS A 20 -7.33 0.17 -5.28
C CYS A 20 -8.44 -0.59 -4.54
N ASP A 21 -9.40 -1.14 -5.29
CA ASP A 21 -10.48 -1.96 -4.76
C ASP A 21 -9.92 -3.35 -4.46
N PHE A 22 -9.06 -3.43 -3.46
CA PHE A 22 -8.88 -4.71 -2.78
C PHE A 22 -10.21 -5.01 -2.10
N PRO A 23 -10.79 -6.21 -2.28
CA PRO A 23 -11.99 -6.58 -1.55
C PRO A 23 -11.69 -6.46 -0.05
N PRO A 24 -12.60 -5.86 0.74
CA PRO A 24 -12.44 -5.79 2.19
C PRO A 24 -12.13 -7.17 2.75
N LEU A 25 -10.95 -7.34 3.35
CA LEU A 25 -10.56 -8.62 3.94
C LEU A 25 -11.12 -8.81 5.35
N LEU A 26 -11.62 -7.73 5.96
CA LEU A 26 -12.13 -7.68 7.33
C LEU A 26 -13.32 -6.72 7.41
N ASP A 27 -14.33 -7.07 8.20
CA ASP A 27 -15.39 -6.13 8.59
C ASP A 27 -14.98 -5.22 9.76
N TRP A 28 -15.76 -4.18 10.04
CA TRP A 28 -15.40 -3.23 11.10
C TRP A 28 -15.53 -3.81 12.52
N GLU A 29 -16.42 -4.76 12.75
CA GLU A 29 -16.52 -5.42 14.05
C GLU A 29 -15.26 -6.24 14.33
N GLU A 30 -14.74 -6.93 13.31
CA GLU A 30 -13.50 -7.71 13.35
C GLU A 30 -12.28 -6.83 13.59
N VAL A 31 -12.20 -5.64 12.99
CA VAL A 31 -11.08 -4.74 13.24
C VAL A 31 -11.15 -4.14 14.64
N MET A 32 -12.35 -3.80 15.14
CA MET A 32 -12.53 -3.20 16.47
C MET A 32 -12.47 -4.20 17.62
N LYS A 33 -12.67 -5.49 17.34
CA LYS A 33 -12.69 -6.58 18.33
C LYS A 33 -11.53 -6.53 19.33
N ASP A 34 -10.34 -6.23 18.84
CA ASP A 34 -9.12 -6.31 19.63
C ASP A 34 -8.73 -5.01 20.31
N GLU A 35 -9.43 -3.89 20.06
CA GLU A 35 -8.97 -2.58 20.51
C GLU A 35 -8.68 -2.52 22.01
N ARG A 36 -9.51 -3.20 22.81
CA ARG A 36 -9.38 -3.26 24.27
C ARG A 36 -8.58 -4.44 24.79
N GLU A 37 -8.59 -5.57 24.07
CA GLU A 37 -8.10 -6.86 24.57
C GLU A 37 -6.75 -7.26 23.96
N ASP A 38 -6.43 -6.81 22.74
CA ASP A 38 -5.17 -7.08 22.04
C ASP A 38 -4.74 -5.89 21.16
N ARG A 39 -3.98 -4.96 21.75
CA ARG A 39 -3.51 -3.76 21.04
C ARG A 39 -2.66 -4.08 19.80
N LEU A 40 -1.94 -5.21 19.79
CA LEU A 40 -1.10 -5.60 18.65
C LEU A 40 -1.97 -6.20 17.53
N GLY A 41 -2.95 -7.02 17.89
CA GLY A 41 -3.99 -7.53 16.99
C GLY A 41 -4.78 -6.41 16.32
N PHE A 42 -5.20 -5.41 17.10
CA PHE A 42 -5.84 -4.20 16.61
C PHE A 42 -4.96 -3.46 15.60
N ALA A 43 -3.69 -3.21 15.93
CA ALA A 43 -2.77 -2.50 15.03
C ALA A 43 -2.58 -3.25 13.69
N ARG A 44 -2.51 -4.58 13.71
CA ARG A 44 -2.45 -5.39 12.47
C ARG A 44 -3.72 -5.26 11.65
N ARG A 45 -4.89 -5.47 12.25
CA ARG A 45 -6.18 -5.43 11.54
C ARG A 45 -6.50 -4.04 11.01
N ALA A 46 -6.21 -2.99 11.79
CA ALA A 46 -6.33 -1.61 11.35
C ALA A 46 -5.42 -1.28 10.16
N THR A 47 -4.19 -1.83 10.16
CA THR A 47 -3.28 -1.69 9.01
C THR A 47 -3.81 -2.42 7.77
N PHE A 48 -4.40 -3.61 7.93
CA PHE A 48 -5.06 -4.30 6.82
C PHE A 48 -6.28 -3.53 6.29
N ALA A 49 -7.09 -2.97 7.19
CA ALA A 49 -8.23 -2.13 6.81
C ALA A 49 -7.76 -0.88 6.04
N LEU A 50 -6.69 -0.22 6.47
CA LEU A 50 -6.10 0.93 5.75
C LEU A 50 -5.72 0.61 4.29
N LEU A 51 -5.35 -0.64 4.01
CA LEU A 51 -4.91 -1.06 2.68
C LEU A 51 -6.03 -1.62 1.80
N THR A 52 -7.17 -1.97 2.39
CA THR A 52 -8.23 -2.74 1.70
C THR A 52 -9.62 -2.13 1.77
N GLN A 53 -9.86 -1.21 2.71
CA GLN A 53 -11.14 -0.53 2.82
C GLN A 53 -11.15 0.78 2.04
N SER A 54 -12.34 1.16 1.56
CA SER A 54 -12.54 2.47 0.94
C SER A 54 -12.29 3.59 1.96
N GLY A 55 -11.83 4.75 1.48
CA GLY A 55 -11.61 5.92 2.33
C GLY A 55 -12.86 6.35 3.11
N ALA A 56 -14.04 6.28 2.48
CA ALA A 56 -15.31 6.57 3.14
C ALA A 56 -15.65 5.54 4.24
N GLY A 57 -15.44 4.25 3.99
CA GLY A 57 -15.66 3.19 4.98
C GLY A 57 -14.71 3.28 6.19
N LEU A 58 -13.47 3.74 5.98
CA LEU A 58 -12.53 3.99 7.07
C LEU A 58 -12.98 5.15 7.96
N ILE A 59 -13.44 6.26 7.36
CA ILE A 59 -13.94 7.43 8.09
C ILE A 59 -15.19 7.06 8.89
N GLU A 60 -16.12 6.31 8.30
CA GLU A 60 -17.36 5.90 8.95
C GLU A 60 -17.10 5.00 10.17
N GLY A 61 -16.25 3.98 10.05
CA GLY A 61 -16.05 3.06 11.17
C GLY A 61 -15.14 3.54 12.28
N PHE A 62 -14.16 4.41 12.01
CA PHE A 62 -13.46 5.09 13.11
C PHE A 62 -14.28 6.26 13.67
N GLY A 63 -15.04 6.97 12.82
CA GLY A 63 -15.79 8.18 13.18
C GLY A 63 -17.01 7.95 14.08
N SER A 64 -17.51 6.71 14.19
CA SER A 64 -18.66 6.35 15.03
C SER A 64 -18.35 6.22 16.53
N GLY A 65 -17.11 6.46 16.96
CA GLY A 65 -16.75 6.44 18.38
C GLY A 65 -15.25 6.37 18.71
N ASN A 66 -14.37 6.29 17.71
CA ASN A 66 -12.93 6.09 17.88
C ASN A 66 -12.07 7.14 17.16
N GLN A 67 -12.21 8.39 17.58
CA GLN A 67 -11.46 9.52 17.00
C GLN A 67 -9.94 9.38 17.16
N LYS A 68 -9.47 8.78 18.26
CA LYS A 68 -8.03 8.49 18.46
C LYS A 68 -7.51 7.44 17.47
N GLY A 69 -8.32 6.44 17.16
CA GLY A 69 -8.05 5.45 16.12
C GLY A 69 -7.94 6.10 14.74
N LEU A 70 -8.86 7.02 14.41
CA LEU A 70 -8.81 7.78 13.16
C LEU A 70 -7.52 8.59 13.01
N GLU A 71 -7.14 9.35 14.04
CA GLU A 71 -5.88 10.11 14.03
C GLU A 71 -4.65 9.19 13.92
N GLY A 72 -4.68 8.03 14.56
CA GLY A 72 -3.66 7.00 14.44
C GLY A 72 -3.53 6.48 13.01
N ALA A 73 -4.66 6.18 12.36
CA ALA A 73 -4.74 5.79 10.96
C ALA A 73 -4.17 6.88 10.03
N MET A 74 -4.54 8.14 10.23
CA MET A 74 -4.00 9.26 9.43
C MET A 74 -2.47 9.37 9.54
N ARG A 75 -1.91 9.23 10.76
CA ARG A 75 -0.45 9.22 10.97
C ARG A 75 0.22 8.03 10.28
N ALA A 76 -0.39 6.84 10.35
CA ALA A 76 0.13 5.65 9.69
C ALA A 76 0.15 5.82 8.15
N VAL A 77 -0.91 6.37 7.57
CA VAL A 77 -0.98 6.68 6.12
C VAL A 77 0.15 7.63 5.72
N ALA A 78 0.35 8.73 6.45
CA ALA A 78 1.42 9.68 6.16
C ALA A 78 2.82 9.02 6.22
N LEU A 79 3.04 8.13 7.19
CA LEU A 79 4.31 7.42 7.35
C LEU A 79 4.55 6.42 6.21
N PHE A 80 3.52 5.67 5.79
CA PHE A 80 3.61 4.79 4.64
C PHE A 80 3.86 5.55 3.33
N GLN A 81 3.20 6.69 3.13
CA GLN A 81 3.44 7.55 1.97
C GLN A 81 4.90 8.02 1.92
N ALA A 82 5.44 8.51 3.04
CA ALA A 82 6.84 8.93 3.13
C ALA A 82 7.79 7.76 2.84
N HIS A 83 7.49 6.55 3.34
CA HIS A 83 8.31 5.38 3.09
C HIS A 83 8.29 4.95 1.61
N LEU A 84 7.12 4.95 0.97
CA LEU A 84 6.97 4.62 -0.44
C LEU A 84 7.71 5.62 -1.33
N GLN A 85 7.66 6.92 -1.01
CA GLN A 85 8.42 7.95 -1.71
C GLN A 85 9.94 7.72 -1.60
N GLU A 86 10.42 7.33 -0.42
CA GLU A 86 11.84 7.02 -0.23
C GLU A 86 12.25 5.75 -1.00
N MET A 87 11.41 4.72 -1.02
CA MET A 87 11.65 3.51 -1.83
C MET A 87 11.73 3.83 -3.32
N ASP A 88 10.83 4.66 -3.84
CA ASP A 88 10.83 5.10 -5.23
C ASP A 88 12.12 5.89 -5.57
N ARG A 89 12.52 6.81 -4.67
CA ARG A 89 13.78 7.55 -4.80
C ARG A 89 15.00 6.62 -4.86
N LEU A 90 15.06 5.63 -3.97
CA LEU A 90 16.15 4.66 -3.94
C LEU A 90 16.16 3.76 -5.18
N ALA A 91 14.99 3.32 -5.65
CA ALA A 91 14.86 2.55 -6.87
C ALA A 91 15.40 3.31 -8.08
N GLY A 92 15.05 4.60 -8.22
CA GLY A 92 15.58 5.45 -9.30
C GLY A 92 17.09 5.66 -9.23
N ILE A 93 17.69 5.69 -8.03
CA ILE A 93 19.16 5.75 -7.88
C ILE A 93 19.79 4.41 -8.31
N ALA A 94 19.21 3.29 -7.89
CA ALA A 94 19.69 1.96 -8.24
C ALA A 94 19.65 1.73 -9.75
N GLU A 95 18.56 2.13 -10.41
CA GLU A 95 18.41 2.03 -11.87
C GLU A 95 19.52 2.80 -12.61
N LYS A 96 19.78 4.05 -12.24
CA LYS A 96 20.88 4.85 -12.80
C LYS A 96 22.24 4.18 -12.61
N ARG A 97 22.47 3.60 -11.43
CA ARG A 97 23.73 2.89 -11.16
C ARG A 97 23.87 1.66 -12.04
N LEU A 98 22.80 0.89 -12.21
CA LEU A 98 22.79 -0.31 -13.04
C LEU A 98 23.01 0.02 -14.52
N LEU A 99 22.46 1.13 -15.02
CA LEU A 99 22.73 1.63 -16.37
C LEU A 99 24.23 1.90 -16.59
N HIS A 100 24.87 2.64 -15.69
CA HIS A 100 26.32 2.88 -15.79
C HIS A 100 27.15 1.60 -15.73
N VAL A 101 26.73 0.61 -14.92
CA VAL A 101 27.40 -0.70 -14.88
C VAL A 101 27.22 -1.44 -16.20
N ALA A 102 26.01 -1.44 -16.76
CA ALA A 102 25.74 -2.07 -18.05
C ALA A 102 26.57 -1.44 -19.17
N GLU A 103 26.71 -0.11 -19.20
CA GLU A 103 27.58 0.60 -20.14
C GLU A 103 29.05 0.20 -19.96
N ALA A 104 29.56 0.14 -18.71
CA ALA A 104 30.93 -0.28 -18.46
C ALA A 104 31.18 -1.73 -18.93
N LEU A 105 30.24 -2.63 -18.67
CA LEU A 105 30.33 -4.03 -19.11
C LEU A 105 30.25 -4.17 -20.63
N ALA A 106 29.43 -3.38 -21.31
CA ALA A 106 29.32 -3.40 -22.77
C ALA A 106 30.62 -2.93 -23.47
N ASN A 107 31.45 -2.17 -22.75
CA ASN A 107 32.74 -1.66 -23.22
C ASN A 107 33.94 -2.42 -22.60
N ALA A 108 33.70 -3.54 -21.92
CA ALA A 108 34.77 -4.41 -21.44
C ALA A 108 35.16 -5.39 -22.56
N ASP A 109 36.39 -5.27 -23.05
CA ASP A 109 37.00 -6.18 -24.04
C ASP A 109 37.16 -7.61 -23.51
#